data_AF-A0A1W1V6X7-F1
#
_entry.id   AF-A0A1W1V6X7-F1
#
_cell.length_a   1.000
_cell.length_b   1.000
_cell.length_c   1.000
_cell.angle_alpha   90.00
_cell.angle_beta   90.00
_cell.angle_gamma   90.00
#
_symmetry.space_group_name_H-M   'P 1'
#
loop_
_entity.id
_entity.type
_entity.pdbx_description
1 polymer ?
#
loop_
_entity_poly.entity_id
_entity_poly.type
_entity_poly.pdbx_seq_one_letter_code
_entity_poly.pdbx_strand_id
1 'polypeptide(L)'
;MSDDSITKEQIINEVNSIPQFEMDRLCMLVKTDLISRNHDNRSTDLAEFSKAKASVSYIALKEGILPSVLYMVYVMNWNKR
;
A
#
# COMPACT_ATOMS: atom_id res chain seq x y z
N MET A 1 5.65 5.73 20.85
CA MET A 1 4.74 5.96 19.70
C MET A 1 4.65 7.46 19.57
N SER A 2 5.06 8.05 18.44
CA SER A 2 4.97 9.51 18.28
C SER A 2 3.50 9.86 18.08
N ASP A 3 2.96 10.75 18.92
CA ASP A 3 1.61 11.33 18.82
C ASP A 3 1.49 12.34 17.66
N ASP A 4 2.41 12.31 16.69
CA ASP A 4 2.33 13.15 15.51
C ASP A 4 1.20 12.65 14.61
N SER A 5 0.06 13.32 14.71
CA SER A 5 -1.05 13.12 13.78
C SER A 5 -0.58 13.47 12.38
N ILE A 6 -0.45 12.47 11.52
CA ILE A 6 -0.14 12.67 10.10
C ILE A 6 -1.35 13.34 9.44
N THR A 7 -1.14 14.51 8.84
CA THR A 7 -2.19 15.24 8.12
C THR A 7 -2.40 14.68 6.72
N LYS A 8 -3.56 14.99 6.13
CA LYS A 8 -3.87 14.62 4.75
C LYS A 8 -2.85 15.23 3.78
N GLU A 9 -2.44 16.48 4.02
CA GLU A 9 -1.48 17.20 3.19
C GLU A 9 -0.12 16.52 3.20
N GLN A 10 0.33 16.03 4.36
CA GLN A 10 1.58 15.28 4.48
C GLN A 10 1.53 13.99 3.65
N ILE A 11 0.43 13.24 3.72
CA ILE A 11 0.25 12.02 2.91
C ILE A 11 0.30 12.35 1.42
N ILE A 12 -0.42 13.39 0.98
CA ILE A 12 -0.45 13.79 -0.43
C ILE A 12 0.94 14.22 -0.91
N ASN A 13 1.66 15.00 -0.11
CA ASN A 13 3.01 15.46 -0.45
C ASN A 13 3.99 14.28 -0.56
N GLU A 14 3.93 13.32 0.37
CA GLU A 14 4.75 12.12 0.30
C GLU A 14 4.41 11.29 -0.93
N VAL A 15 3.13 11.04 -1.23
CA VAL A 15 2.71 10.31 -2.44
C VAL A 15 3.24 10.98 -3.71
N ASN A 16 3.12 12.31 -3.81
CA ASN A 16 3.58 13.07 -4.98
C ASN A 16 5.11 13.13 -5.10
N SER A 17 5.84 12.88 -4.01
CA SER A 17 7.30 12.82 -4.01
C SER A 17 7.85 11.50 -4.56
N ILE A 18 7.01 10.45 -4.62
CA ILE A 18 7.42 9.13 -5.11
C ILE A 18 7.38 9.12 -6.65
N PRO A 19 8.50 8.83 -7.33
CA PRO A 19 8.51 8.70 -8.78
C PRO A 19 7.60 7.57 -9.27
N GLN A 20 7.00 7.72 -10.45
CA GLN A 20 6.04 6.74 -11.00
C GLN A 20 6.64 5.32 -11.11
N PHE A 21 7.91 5.16 -11.50
CA PHE A 21 8.54 3.84 -11.57
C PHE A 21 8.60 3.15 -10.20
N GLU A 22 8.79 3.94 -9.13
CA GLU A 22 8.85 3.43 -7.76
C GLU A 22 7.45 3.12 -7.24
N MET A 23 6.46 3.94 -7.61
CA MET A 23 5.05 3.62 -7.36
C MET A 23 4.65 2.28 -7.98
N ASP A 24 5.10 2.01 -9.22
CA ASP A 24 4.83 0.76 -9.92
C ASP A 24 5.51 -0.43 -9.23
N ARG A 25 6.78 -0.28 -8.82
CA ARG A 25 7.53 -1.28 -8.03
C ARG A 25 6.80 -1.61 -6.72
N LEU A 26 6.43 -0.59 -5.95
CA LEU A 26 5.72 -0.75 -4.68
C LEU A 26 4.37 -1.43 -4.86
N CYS A 27 3.61 -1.07 -5.90
CA CYS A 27 2.35 -1.74 -6.22
C CYS A 27 2.55 -3.21 -6.56
N MET A 28 3.59 -3.55 -7.31
CA MET A 28 3.92 -4.94 -7.63
C MET A 28 4.31 -5.74 -6.40
N LEU A 29 5.07 -5.16 -5.46
CA LEU A 29 5.39 -5.81 -4.19
C LEU A 29 4.13 -6.12 -3.38
N VAL A 30 3.21 -5.16 -3.24
CA VAL A 30 1.95 -5.34 -2.51
C VAL A 30 1.09 -6.41 -3.18
N LYS A 31 0.97 -6.38 -4.51
CA LYS A 31 0.21 -7.42 -5.26
C LYS A 31 0.83 -8.80 -5.10
N THR A 32 2.16 -8.91 -5.14
CA THR A 32 2.86 -10.20 -5.03
C THR A 32 2.69 -10.80 -3.63
N ASP A 33 2.82 -9.98 -2.57
CA ASP A 33 2.60 -10.42 -1.19
C ASP A 33 1.12 -10.75 -0.91
N LEU A 34 0.18 -10.05 -1.55
CA LEU A 34 -1.23 -10.39 -1.49
C LEU A 34 -1.53 -11.74 -2.14
N ILE A 35 -1.01 -11.99 -3.34
CA ILE A 35 -1.18 -13.27 -4.06
C ILE A 35 -0.57 -14.42 -3.26
N SER A 36 0.62 -14.22 -2.67
CA SER A 36 1.24 -15.26 -1.85
C SER A 36 0.44 -15.59 -0.59
N ARG A 37 -0.26 -14.61 -0.01
CA ARG A 37 -1.14 -14.78 1.16
C ARG A 37 -2.56 -15.22 0.83
N ASN A 38 -2.99 -15.07 -0.42
CA ASN A 38 -4.31 -15.51 -0.89
C ASN A 38 -4.23 -16.04 -2.33
N HIS A 39 -3.65 -17.22 -2.47
CA HIS A 39 -3.39 -17.87 -3.75
C HIS A 39 -4.67 -18.22 -4.53
N ASP A 40 -5.80 -18.40 -3.83
CA ASP A 40 -7.07 -18.86 -4.40
C ASP A 40 -7.92 -17.72 -5.00
N ASN A 41 -7.50 -16.46 -4.88
CA ASN A 41 -8.14 -15.29 -5.50
C ASN A 41 -9.67 -15.20 -5.28
N ARG A 42 -10.17 -15.68 -4.13
CA ARG A 42 -11.60 -15.63 -3.79
C ARG A 42 -11.98 -14.20 -3.38
N SER A 43 -12.98 -13.65 -4.06
CA SER A 43 -13.32 -12.23 -4.06
C SER A 43 -13.97 -11.70 -2.77
N THR A 44 -13.56 -10.48 -2.39
CA THR A 44 -14.30 -9.43 -1.64
C THR A 44 -14.93 -9.82 -0.30
N ASP A 45 -14.08 -10.15 0.69
CA ASP A 45 -14.49 -10.22 2.10
C ASP A 45 -13.58 -9.33 2.98
N LEU A 46 -14.10 -8.90 4.13
CA LEU A 46 -13.41 -8.10 5.15
C LEU A 46 -12.06 -8.72 5.57
N ALA A 47 -11.96 -10.05 5.48
CA ALA A 47 -10.73 -10.80 5.69
C ALA A 47 -9.63 -10.46 4.68
N GLU A 48 -9.97 -10.28 3.40
CA GLU A 48 -9.00 -9.89 2.35
C GLU A 48 -8.60 -8.42 2.48
N PHE A 49 -9.52 -7.54 2.89
CA PHE A 49 -9.17 -6.17 3.26
C PHE A 49 -8.18 -6.14 4.44
N SER A 50 -8.35 -7.07 5.39
CA SER A 50 -7.44 -7.20 6.53
C SER A 50 -6.07 -7.77 6.12
N LYS A 51 -6.03 -8.73 5.19
CA LYS A 51 -4.76 -9.22 4.61
C LYS A 51 -4.08 -8.15 3.77
N ALA A 52 -4.81 -7.39 2.96
CA ALA A 52 -4.30 -6.25 2.21
C ALA A 52 -3.70 -5.19 3.14
N LYS A 53 -4.37 -4.87 4.26
CA LYS A 53 -3.78 -4.02 5.30
C LYS A 53 -2.51 -4.63 5.90
N ALA A 54 -2.48 -5.93 6.14
CA ALA A 54 -1.28 -6.59 6.67
C ALA A 54 -0.11 -6.54 5.68
N SER A 55 -0.37 -6.78 4.39
CA SER A 55 0.62 -6.67 3.30
C SER A 55 1.12 -5.25 3.14
N VAL A 56 0.23 -4.26 3.10
CA VAL A 56 0.57 -2.84 3.01
C VAL A 56 1.41 -2.42 4.21
N SER A 57 0.97 -2.70 5.44
CA SER A 57 1.74 -2.36 6.64
C SER A 57 3.11 -3.05 6.67
N TYR A 58 3.19 -4.32 6.26
CA TYR A 58 4.45 -5.07 6.23
C TYR A 58 5.45 -4.50 5.22
N ILE A 59 5.00 -4.18 4.01
CA ILE A 59 5.84 -3.60 2.96
C ILE A 59 6.21 -2.16 3.30
N ALA A 60 5.26 -1.38 3.81
CA ALA A 60 5.50 -0.02 4.27
C ALA A 60 6.61 0.03 5.33
N LEU A 61 6.56 -0.86 6.33
CA LEU A 61 7.62 -1.00 7.33
C LEU A 61 8.99 -1.37 6.72
N LYS A 62 9.02 -2.28 5.74
CA LYS A 62 10.27 -2.71 5.08
C LYS A 62 10.90 -1.61 4.24
N GLU A 63 10.08 -0.85 3.52
CA GLU A 63 10.55 0.19 2.59
C GLU A 63 10.70 1.55 3.31
N GLY A 64 10.35 1.64 4.60
CA GLY A 64 10.44 2.88 5.37
C GLY A 64 9.38 3.93 4.98
N ILE A 65 8.24 3.48 4.46
CA ILE A 65 7.14 4.32 3.97
C ILE A 65 5.98 4.27 4.96
N LEU A 66 5.19 5.34 5.05
CA LEU A 66 3.95 5.33 5.82
C LEU A 66 2.92 4.37 5.19
N PRO A 67 2.25 3.50 5.97
CA PRO A 67 1.23 2.59 5.44
C PRO A 67 0.09 3.30 4.70
N SER A 68 -0.29 4.50 5.13
CA SER A 68 -1.31 5.34 4.48
C SER A 68 -0.87 5.83 3.09
N VAL A 69 0.41 6.21 2.95
CA VAL A 69 1.02 6.60 1.67
C VAL A 69 1.07 5.42 0.72
N LEU A 70 1.56 4.26 1.18
CA LEU A 70 1.63 3.05 0.36
C LEU A 70 0.22 2.58 -0.07
N TYR A 71 -0.77 2.70 0.81
CA TYR A 71 -2.16 2.41 0.47
C TYR A 71 -2.69 3.34 -0.64
N MET A 72 -2.41 4.64 -0.56
CA MET A 72 -2.79 5.58 -1.64
C MET A 72 -2.09 5.25 -2.95
N VAL A 73 -0.79 4.99 -2.92
CA VAL A 73 -0.01 4.57 -4.10
C VAL A 73 -0.65 3.35 -4.76
N TYR A 74 -1.03 2.35 -3.96
CA TYR A 74 -1.68 1.13 -4.42
C TYR A 74 -3.05 1.40 -5.06
N VAL A 75 -3.91 2.19 -4.41
CA VAL A 75 -5.26 2.52 -4.93
C VAL A 75 -5.18 3.35 -6.22
N MET A 76 -4.29 4.34 -6.28
CA MET A 76 -4.13 5.22 -7.45
C MET A 76 -3.59 4.47 -8.68
N ASN A 77 -2.75 3.45 -8.48
CA ASN A 77 -2.20 2.64 -9.56
C ASN A 77 -2.97 1.33 -9.80
N TRP A 78 -4.02 1.04 -9.01
CA TRP A 78 -4.86 -0.15 -9.22
C TRP A 78 -5.58 -0.11 -10.58
N ASN A 79 -6.07 1.06 -10.99
CA ASN A 79 -6.84 1.25 -12.23
C ASN A 79 -5.99 1.49 -13.50
N LYS A 80 -4.65 1.51 -13.40
CA LYS A 80 -3.77 1.70 -14.56
C LYS A 80 -3.48 0.40 -15.34
N ARG A 81 -4.25 -0.67 -15.11
CA ARG A 81 -4.18 -1.93 -15.86
C ARG A 81 -5.56 -2.42 -16.26
#